data_AF-A0A0K6FQZ5-F1
#
_entry.id   AF-A0A0K6FQZ5-F1
#
_cell.length_a   1.000
_cell.length_b   1.000
_cell.length_c   1.000
_cell.angle_alpha   90.00
_cell.angle_beta   90.00
_cell.angle_gamma   90.00
#
_symmetry.space_group_name_H-M   'P 1'
#
loop_
_entity.id
_entity.type
_entity.pdbx_description
1 polymer ?
#
loop_
_entity_poly.entity_id
_entity_poly.type
_entity_poly.pdbx_seq_one_letter_code
_entity_poly.pdbx_strand_id
1 'polypeptide(L)'
;MALTIGGTDNNNLHPEPDCDLDIFASTSLKNSSEKDILLRNIGYLRGVRVDNNDGPQTLTRQVAKYAGQEPPLVQEINDFVTESITTKTEREANYIHSGWSLDAVSAINPWISSRIAFNNQPNAEGTWITRRTLIHRFRLRISPGELTPVPEFRTEVEAALNRLTVFQQFEAVYQALHKWGDVVPLEVEMGASLVFTDFETNVSQLPATASWFDTRYLATIRTARITRQGAVDDEGWEDSIWPKKTIPPLQWHQTRIRKVIHTIRLLPVEIQDRLSQLYSQRLSYIPALIIGPSDSSCQTHDDTHHAANTISSVTIYTSDFIRTVKFDYADTSKSSKHEGSESQGSEHNMVLIDGEYITEIFIWKHDWIDGLQFITNFGRCSPHFGGLWGVPTVARSKGGVLVGIISLIQQHSFGRLFRNFQGIWRHDAVDRVPKEEDVFSIYFGSHHGKPFNDRVVVRNSNMAILKINVGCGAYFDSLQLTYLDNSGREVQTDRHGGAGGGKHEFVLEPGEHITSVSGKYDDQHITQMTFITDQGRSSGSFGEGYSTGKLHSFSVSSPKDRDGKRMRLQYACGKSDASLNGIMLVWTPV
;
A
#
# COMPACT_ATOMS: atom_id res chain seq x y z
N MET A 1 -19.14 21.40 81.15
CA MET A 1 -17.99 20.49 80.95
C MET A 1 -18.08 20.00 79.51
N ALA A 2 -17.33 20.57 78.56
CA ALA A 2 -15.96 20.16 78.18
C ALA A 2 -15.96 18.75 77.54
N LEU A 3 -15.35 18.42 76.39
CA LEU A 3 -14.45 19.09 75.43
C LEU A 3 -14.24 18.10 74.25
N THR A 4 -14.08 18.60 73.01
CA THR A 4 -13.29 18.11 71.84
C THR A 4 -13.36 16.66 71.29
N ILE A 5 -13.46 16.55 69.96
CA ILE A 5 -12.50 16.03 68.93
C ILE A 5 -13.16 16.40 67.57
N GLY A 6 -12.58 17.09 66.56
CA GLY A 6 -11.22 17.11 66.02
C GLY A 6 -11.26 16.47 64.62
N GLY A 7 -11.22 17.27 63.54
CA GLY A 7 -11.45 16.85 62.15
C GLY A 7 -10.19 16.65 61.28
N THR A 8 -10.48 16.26 60.03
CA THR A 8 -9.69 16.29 58.75
C THR A 8 -8.48 15.35 58.66
N ASP A 9 -8.13 14.69 57.54
CA ASP A 9 -8.10 15.09 56.13
C ASP A 9 -8.31 13.91 55.16
N ASN A 10 -9.14 14.12 54.13
CA ASN A 10 -9.19 13.29 52.92
C ASN A 10 -8.26 13.91 51.87
N ASN A 11 -7.17 13.22 51.54
CA ASN A 11 -6.31 13.55 50.41
C ASN A 11 -7.01 13.23 49.08
N ASN A 12 -7.82 14.17 48.59
CA ASN A 12 -8.14 14.26 47.17
C ASN A 12 -7.01 15.03 46.50
N LEU A 13 -6.14 14.31 45.77
CA LEU A 13 -5.23 14.92 44.81
C LEU A 13 -6.09 15.65 43.76
N HIS A 14 -6.15 16.97 43.86
CA HIS A 14 -6.67 17.83 42.80
C HIS A 14 -5.77 17.68 41.56
N PRO A 15 -6.34 17.66 40.34
CA PRO A 15 -5.54 17.85 39.13
C PRO A 15 -4.92 19.24 39.17
N GLU A 16 -3.60 19.33 38.96
CA GLU A 16 -2.89 20.60 38.84
C GLU A 16 -3.56 21.49 37.78
N PRO A 17 -3.70 22.80 38.02
CA PRO A 17 -4.25 23.72 37.04
C PRO A 17 -3.33 23.81 35.82
N ASP A 18 -3.91 23.64 34.63
CA ASP A 18 -3.26 23.94 33.35
C ASP A 18 -2.62 25.34 33.48
N CYS A 19 -1.30 25.42 33.41
CA CYS A 19 -0.58 26.67 33.57
C CYS A 19 -0.83 27.49 32.31
N ASP A 20 -1.83 28.38 32.33
CA ASP A 20 -2.13 29.34 31.27
C ASP A 20 -0.99 30.38 31.20
N LEU A 21 0.16 29.94 30.67
CA LEU A 21 1.32 30.78 30.42
C LEU A 21 0.99 31.74 29.29
N ASP A 22 0.97 33.03 29.59
CA ASP A 22 0.78 34.09 28.59
C ASP A 22 1.98 34.12 27.65
N ILE A 23 1.81 33.53 26.46
CA ILE A 23 2.84 33.41 25.40
C ILE A 23 3.35 34.79 24.95
N PHE A 24 2.54 35.85 25.13
CA PHE A 24 2.91 37.21 24.80
C PHE A 24 3.54 37.98 25.95
N ALA A 25 3.78 37.36 27.11
CA ALA A 25 4.26 38.04 28.31
C ALA A 25 5.59 38.79 28.13
N SER A 26 6.44 38.33 27.19
CA SER A 26 7.72 38.94 26.84
C SER A 26 7.65 39.95 25.68
N THR A 27 6.45 40.24 25.18
CA THR A 27 6.23 41.06 23.97
C THR A 27 5.42 42.32 24.27
N SER A 28 5.39 43.28 23.34
CA SER A 28 4.51 44.46 23.43
C SER A 28 3.02 44.10 23.42
N LEU A 29 2.68 42.87 23.01
CA LEU A 29 1.33 42.34 22.93
C LEU A 29 0.79 41.77 24.25
N LYS A 30 1.57 41.81 25.34
CA LYS A 30 1.18 41.30 26.67
C LYS A 30 -0.18 41.82 27.17
N ASN A 31 -0.58 43.03 26.82
CA ASN A 31 -1.86 43.61 27.25
C ASN A 31 -2.87 43.77 26.10
N SER A 32 -2.63 43.12 24.95
CA SER A 32 -3.52 43.23 23.79
C SER A 32 -4.85 42.52 24.06
N SER A 33 -5.96 43.12 23.61
CA SER A 33 -7.28 42.48 23.59
C SER A 33 -7.43 41.45 22.45
N GLU A 34 -6.40 41.28 21.61
CA GLU A 34 -6.45 40.52 20.35
C GLU A 34 -5.70 39.18 20.43
N LYS A 35 -5.23 38.80 21.64
CA LYS A 35 -4.41 37.60 21.86
C LYS A 35 -5.05 36.32 21.34
N ASP A 36 -6.35 36.13 21.59
CA ASP A 36 -7.05 34.91 21.18
C ASP A 36 -7.07 34.74 19.66
N ILE A 37 -7.22 35.85 18.92
CA ILE A 37 -7.20 35.87 17.46
C ILE A 37 -5.78 35.54 16.97
N LEU A 38 -4.76 36.16 17.57
CA LEU A 38 -3.36 35.90 17.23
C LEU A 38 -2.97 34.44 17.50
N LEU A 39 -3.35 33.87 18.65
CA LEU A 39 -3.10 32.46 18.97
C LEU A 39 -3.77 31.50 17.99
N ARG A 40 -5.02 31.81 17.60
CA ARG A 40 -5.73 31.05 16.56
C ARG A 40 -5.02 31.14 15.21
N ASN A 41 -4.52 32.31 14.85
CA ASN A 41 -3.80 32.54 13.58
C ASN A 41 -2.43 31.88 13.56
N ILE A 42 -1.74 31.77 14.71
CA ILE A 42 -0.45 31.10 14.83
C ILE A 42 -0.59 29.59 14.63
N GLY A 43 -1.64 28.97 15.18
CA GLY A 43 -1.96 27.56 14.94
C GLY A 43 -0.91 26.53 15.41
N TYR A 44 0.07 26.92 16.24
CA TYR A 44 1.25 26.10 16.55
C TYR A 44 0.99 24.78 17.31
N LEU A 45 -0.18 24.63 17.94
CA LEU A 45 -0.58 23.37 18.61
C LEU A 45 -1.54 22.51 17.76
N ARG A 46 -1.92 23.01 16.59
CA ARG A 46 -2.82 22.32 15.67
C ARG A 46 -2.00 21.47 14.73
N GLY A 47 -2.50 20.27 14.44
CA GLY A 47 -1.86 19.43 13.45
C GLY A 47 -2.08 19.95 12.05
N VAL A 48 -1.10 19.69 11.19
CA VAL A 48 -1.13 20.03 9.78
C VAL A 48 -1.03 18.76 8.96
N ARG A 49 -1.91 18.61 7.97
CA ARG A 49 -1.81 17.54 6.98
C ARG A 49 -0.85 17.91 5.87
N VAL A 50 -0.02 16.95 5.49
CA VAL A 50 1.05 17.13 4.49
C VAL A 50 1.04 16.05 3.40
N ASP A 51 -0.15 15.59 3.01
CA ASP A 51 -0.32 14.52 2.01
C ASP A 51 -1.04 14.91 0.72
N ASN A 52 -1.45 16.17 0.56
CA ASN A 52 -2.08 16.69 -0.66
C ASN A 52 -1.05 17.42 -1.53
N ASN A 53 -1.23 17.42 -2.85
CA ASN A 53 -0.42 18.21 -3.78
C ASN A 53 -0.72 19.71 -3.72
N ASP A 54 -1.95 20.12 -3.39
CA ASP A 54 -2.36 21.53 -3.37
C ASP A 54 -1.67 22.37 -2.29
N GLY A 55 -1.09 21.72 -1.29
CA GLY A 55 -0.45 22.38 -0.16
C GLY A 55 -0.77 21.73 1.19
N PRO A 56 -0.14 22.22 2.26
CA PRO A 56 -0.38 21.79 3.62
C PRO A 56 -1.73 22.31 4.14
N GLN A 57 -2.46 21.50 4.90
CA GLN A 57 -3.77 21.85 5.45
C GLN A 57 -3.76 21.88 6.98
N THR A 58 -3.82 23.07 7.56
CA THR A 58 -3.96 23.25 9.02
C THR A 58 -5.35 22.80 9.48
N LEU A 59 -5.39 21.89 10.45
CA LEU A 59 -6.63 21.36 10.97
C LEU A 59 -7.18 22.23 12.11
N THR A 60 -8.47 22.10 12.40
CA THR A 60 -9.12 22.83 13.50
C THR A 60 -8.83 22.23 14.87
N ARG A 61 -8.47 20.93 14.92
CA ARG A 61 -8.18 20.21 16.16
C ARG A 61 -6.78 20.53 16.66
N GLN A 62 -6.70 20.80 17.96
CA GLN A 62 -5.44 20.88 18.69
C GLN A 62 -4.95 19.46 18.98
N VAL A 63 -3.73 19.14 18.57
CA VAL A 63 -3.16 17.79 18.73
C VAL A 63 -2.07 17.74 19.80
N ALA A 64 -1.50 18.90 20.15
CA ALA A 64 -0.49 19.04 21.17
C ALA A 64 -0.92 20.01 22.28
N LYS A 65 -0.35 19.85 23.46
CA LYS A 65 -0.36 20.81 24.57
C LYS A 65 1.07 21.26 24.85
N TYR A 66 1.20 22.49 25.30
CA TYR A 66 2.47 22.99 25.81
C TYR A 66 2.65 22.53 27.26
N ALA A 67 3.80 21.93 27.56
CA ALA A 67 4.16 21.40 28.88
C ALA A 67 5.51 21.94 29.37
N GLY A 68 6.02 23.01 28.75
CA GLY A 68 7.23 23.68 29.21
C GLY A 68 7.01 24.40 30.54
N GLN A 69 8.07 24.52 31.34
CA GLN A 69 8.05 25.26 32.62
C GLN A 69 8.04 26.78 32.41
N GLU A 70 8.57 27.25 31.29
CA GLU A 70 8.61 28.65 30.87
C GLU A 70 7.73 28.83 29.63
N PRO A 71 7.21 30.02 29.32
CA PRO A 71 6.47 30.24 28.08
C PRO A 71 7.36 29.98 26.84
N PRO A 72 6.76 29.62 25.68
CA PRO A 72 7.49 29.49 24.43
C PRO A 72 8.36 30.70 24.11
N LEU A 73 9.49 30.47 23.42
CA LEU A 73 10.34 31.58 22.98
C LEU A 73 9.63 32.38 21.90
N VAL A 74 9.25 33.59 22.27
CA VAL A 74 8.59 34.55 21.39
C VAL A 74 9.46 35.78 21.20
N GLN A 75 9.65 36.15 19.94
CA GLN A 75 10.46 37.30 19.54
C GLN A 75 9.66 38.21 18.59
N GLU A 76 9.52 39.48 18.95
CA GLU A 76 9.14 40.51 17.99
C GLU A 76 10.32 40.80 17.08
N ILE A 77 10.08 40.74 15.78
CA ILE A 77 11.07 40.99 14.74
C ILE A 77 10.54 42.05 13.78
N ASN A 78 11.42 42.70 13.03
CA ASN A 78 11.03 43.68 12.04
C ASN A 78 11.90 43.50 10.80
N ASP A 79 11.76 42.33 10.21
CA ASP A 79 12.60 41.90 9.10
C ASP A 79 11.81 41.98 7.79
N PHE A 80 12.49 42.43 6.74
CA PHE A 80 12.00 42.40 5.37
C PHE A 80 12.91 41.48 4.56
N VAL A 81 12.35 40.41 4.01
CA VAL A 81 13.11 39.37 3.30
C VAL A 81 12.49 39.16 1.93
N THR A 82 13.33 39.16 0.89
CA THR A 82 12.96 38.63 -0.42
C THR A 82 13.83 37.44 -0.72
N GLU A 83 13.20 36.32 -1.09
CA GLU A 83 13.90 35.08 -1.42
C GLU A 83 13.31 34.45 -2.67
N SER A 84 14.11 33.60 -3.31
CA SER A 84 13.72 32.81 -4.47
C SER A 84 14.15 31.37 -4.24
N ILE A 85 13.21 30.45 -4.32
CA ILE A 85 13.40 29.05 -3.98
C ILE A 85 13.02 28.20 -5.19
N THR A 86 13.91 27.29 -5.55
CA THR A 86 13.71 26.35 -6.65
C THR A 86 13.27 24.99 -6.09
N THR A 87 12.26 24.39 -6.69
CA THR A 87 11.70 23.09 -6.30
C THR A 87 11.57 22.16 -7.51
N LYS A 88 11.52 20.85 -7.27
CA LYS A 88 11.57 19.82 -8.33
C LYS A 88 10.26 19.09 -8.56
N THR A 89 9.29 19.31 -7.68
CA THR A 89 7.96 18.74 -7.82
C THR A 89 6.88 19.78 -7.56
N GLU A 90 5.70 19.58 -8.15
CA GLU A 90 4.56 20.47 -7.92
C GLU A 90 4.18 20.55 -6.44
N ARG A 91 4.19 19.43 -5.71
CA ARG A 91 3.89 19.44 -4.27
C ARG A 91 4.87 20.33 -3.51
N GLU A 92 6.17 20.19 -3.73
CA GLU A 92 7.15 21.04 -3.08
C GLU A 92 6.88 22.52 -3.39
N ALA A 93 6.64 22.85 -4.66
CA ALA A 93 6.33 24.21 -5.10
C ALA A 93 5.11 24.79 -4.35
N ASN A 94 4.04 24.00 -4.19
CA ASN A 94 2.82 24.42 -3.48
C ASN A 94 3.02 24.60 -1.98
N TYR A 95 3.88 23.80 -1.35
CA TYR A 95 4.16 23.92 0.07
C TYR A 95 5.05 25.13 0.33
N ILE A 96 6.08 25.34 -0.50
CA ILE A 96 6.90 26.55 -0.45
C ILE A 96 6.03 27.79 -0.73
N HIS A 97 5.09 27.72 -1.69
CA HIS A 97 4.11 28.79 -1.94
C HIS A 97 3.28 29.11 -0.68
N SER A 98 2.92 28.09 0.08
CA SER A 98 2.18 28.20 1.36
C SER A 98 3.06 28.62 2.56
N GLY A 99 4.30 29.06 2.33
CA GLY A 99 5.20 29.56 3.36
C GLY A 99 6.07 28.48 4.04
N TRP A 100 6.07 27.24 3.59
CA TRP A 100 6.93 26.21 4.19
C TRP A 100 8.40 26.40 3.77
N SER A 101 9.33 26.00 4.62
CA SER A 101 10.74 25.84 4.27
C SER A 101 10.99 24.49 3.58
N LEU A 102 12.11 24.36 2.88
CA LEU A 102 12.54 23.06 2.33
C LEU A 102 12.69 22.00 3.43
N ASP A 103 13.19 22.38 4.60
CA ASP A 103 13.33 21.49 5.76
C ASP A 103 11.97 20.97 6.25
N ALA A 104 10.95 21.85 6.31
CA ALA A 104 9.61 21.48 6.73
C ALA A 104 8.91 20.59 5.68
N VAL A 105 9.11 20.87 4.38
CA VAL A 105 8.58 20.04 3.29
C VAL A 105 9.22 18.66 3.27
N SER A 106 10.51 18.57 3.61
CA SER A 106 11.26 17.31 3.67
C SER A 106 10.88 16.43 4.87
N ALA A 107 10.05 16.94 5.81
CA ALA A 107 9.58 16.19 6.97
C ALA A 107 8.45 15.22 6.60
N ILE A 108 8.77 14.23 5.76
CA ILE A 108 7.88 13.14 5.36
C ILE A 108 8.35 11.85 6.05
N ASN A 109 7.46 11.24 6.84
CA ASN A 109 7.71 9.94 7.45
C ASN A 109 7.06 8.81 6.63
N PRO A 110 7.30 7.53 6.98
CA PRO A 110 6.78 6.41 6.20
C PRO A 110 5.24 6.35 6.12
N TRP A 111 4.52 6.79 7.17
CA TRP A 111 3.05 6.86 7.19
C TRP A 111 2.51 7.89 6.20
N ILE A 112 3.12 9.08 6.19
CA ILE A 112 2.77 10.17 5.27
C ILE A 112 3.08 9.75 3.83
N SER A 113 4.27 9.20 3.59
CA SER A 113 4.70 8.71 2.27
C SER A 113 3.75 7.65 1.71
N SER A 114 3.34 6.69 2.55
CA SER A 114 2.37 5.65 2.15
C SER A 114 1.01 6.23 1.79
N ARG A 115 0.51 7.19 2.57
CA ARG A 115 -0.79 7.82 2.30
C ARG A 115 -0.77 8.68 1.04
N ILE A 116 0.33 9.40 0.82
CA ILE A 116 0.60 10.12 -0.43
C ILE A 116 0.54 9.16 -1.62
N ALA A 117 1.23 8.03 -1.54
CA ALA A 117 1.23 7.04 -2.62
C ALA A 117 -0.16 6.42 -2.82
N PHE A 118 -0.90 6.18 -1.73
CA PHE A 118 -2.27 5.66 -1.77
C PHE A 118 -3.25 6.61 -2.47
N ASN A 119 -3.10 7.92 -2.29
CA ASN A 119 -3.96 8.92 -2.92
C ASN A 119 -3.80 8.96 -4.45
N ASN A 120 -2.74 8.34 -5.01
CA ASN A 120 -2.44 8.29 -6.45
C ASN A 120 -2.50 9.66 -7.15
N GLN A 121 -2.23 10.75 -6.42
CA GLN A 121 -2.26 12.10 -6.97
C GLN A 121 -1.00 12.35 -7.81
N PRO A 122 -1.12 12.72 -9.09
CA PRO A 122 0.04 13.02 -9.94
C PRO A 122 0.85 14.16 -9.34
N ASN A 123 2.10 13.88 -8.98
CA ASN A 123 3.04 14.89 -8.51
C ASN A 123 4.01 15.19 -9.66
N ALA A 124 3.64 16.14 -10.51
CA ALA A 124 4.43 16.45 -11.71
C ALA A 124 5.87 16.81 -11.34
N GLU A 125 6.82 16.25 -12.09
CA GLU A 125 8.23 16.67 -12.05
C GLU A 125 8.45 17.86 -12.99
N GLY A 126 9.38 18.73 -12.60
CA GLY A 126 9.67 19.98 -13.31
C GLY A 126 10.51 20.91 -12.45
N THR A 127 10.91 22.05 -12.98
CA THR A 127 11.58 23.08 -12.15
C THR A 127 10.63 24.25 -11.95
N TRP A 128 10.22 24.49 -10.70
CA TRP A 128 9.43 25.65 -10.30
C TRP A 128 10.29 26.64 -9.53
N ILE A 129 10.04 27.93 -9.72
CA ILE A 129 10.61 29.01 -8.95
C ILE A 129 9.50 29.65 -8.13
N THR A 130 9.68 29.67 -6.81
CA THR A 130 8.83 30.42 -5.88
C THR A 130 9.59 31.60 -5.33
N ARG A 131 9.14 32.81 -5.66
CA ARG A 131 9.67 34.07 -5.12
C ARG A 131 8.75 34.57 -4.03
N ARG A 132 9.31 34.89 -2.87
CA ARG A 132 8.56 35.35 -1.70
C ARG A 132 9.12 36.67 -1.21
N THR A 133 8.25 37.64 -1.01
CA THR A 133 8.54 38.85 -0.25
C THR A 133 7.78 38.79 1.06
N LEU A 134 8.51 38.79 2.16
CA LEU A 134 8.01 38.53 3.49
C LEU A 134 8.35 39.71 4.40
N ILE A 135 7.37 40.15 5.17
CA ILE A 135 7.55 41.06 6.30
C ILE A 135 7.30 40.24 7.54
N HIS A 136 8.35 39.99 8.32
CA HIS A 136 8.24 39.26 9.56
C HIS A 136 8.11 40.23 10.72
N ARG A 137 7.07 40.02 11.53
CA ARG A 137 6.77 40.84 12.71
C ARG A 137 6.98 40.07 14.01
N PHE A 138 6.90 38.75 13.93
CA PHE A 138 6.83 37.90 15.08
C PHE A 138 7.38 36.52 14.74
N ARG A 139 8.17 35.95 15.63
CA ARG A 139 8.68 34.58 15.54
C ARG A 139 8.37 33.83 16.83
N LEU A 140 7.76 32.67 16.68
CA LEU A 140 7.53 31.70 17.74
C LEU A 140 8.46 30.50 17.53
N ARG A 141 9.14 30.08 18.59
CA ARG A 141 9.97 28.88 18.63
C ARG A 141 9.61 28.01 19.82
N ILE A 142 9.44 26.72 19.55
CA ILE A 142 9.09 25.72 20.55
C ILE A 142 10.04 24.54 20.45
N SER A 143 10.51 24.08 21.60
CA SER A 143 11.33 22.88 21.66
C SER A 143 10.43 21.64 21.57
N PRO A 144 10.82 20.59 20.82
CA PRO A 144 10.07 19.33 20.76
C PRO A 144 9.70 18.74 22.12
N GLY A 145 10.61 18.83 23.10
CA GLY A 145 10.39 18.28 24.45
C GLY A 145 9.41 19.07 25.31
N GLU A 146 8.97 20.25 24.86
CA GLU A 146 7.96 21.07 25.54
C GLU A 146 6.54 20.78 25.02
N LEU A 147 6.40 19.87 24.05
CA LEU A 147 5.11 19.47 23.50
C LEU A 147 4.72 18.08 23.99
N THR A 148 3.48 17.97 24.47
CA THR A 148 2.85 16.68 24.80
C THR A 148 1.60 16.48 23.96
N PRO A 149 1.23 15.25 23.60
CA PRO A 149 0.03 14.99 22.81
C PRO A 149 -1.22 15.20 23.68
N VAL A 150 -2.30 15.68 23.09
CA VAL A 150 -3.60 15.69 23.80
C VAL A 150 -4.05 14.25 24.10
N PRO A 151 -4.69 13.99 25.26
CA PRO A 151 -5.10 12.64 25.65
C PRO A 151 -5.97 11.93 24.60
N GLU A 152 -6.85 12.67 23.93
CA GLU A 152 -7.78 12.13 22.94
C GLU A 152 -7.05 11.59 21.71
N PHE A 153 -6.01 12.28 21.24
CA PHE A 153 -5.18 11.80 20.13
C PHE A 153 -4.44 10.52 20.53
N ARG A 154 -3.87 10.49 21.73
CA ARG A 154 -3.21 9.30 22.27
C ARG A 154 -4.17 8.11 22.34
N THR A 155 -5.34 8.28 22.96
CA THR A 155 -6.35 7.22 23.09
C THR A 155 -6.82 6.70 21.73
N GLU A 156 -6.98 7.59 20.73
CA GLU A 156 -7.40 7.18 19.39
C GLU A 156 -6.33 6.34 18.67
N VAL A 157 -5.04 6.70 18.81
CA VAL A 157 -3.94 5.90 18.26
C VAL A 157 -3.79 4.57 18.99
N GLU A 158 -3.92 4.53 20.33
CA GLU A 158 -3.91 3.28 21.09
C GLU A 158 -5.06 2.36 20.68
N ALA A 159 -6.26 2.90 20.49
CA ALA A 159 -7.42 2.16 20.00
C ALA A 159 -7.19 1.64 18.57
N ALA A 160 -6.56 2.42 17.70
CA ALA A 160 -6.19 2.00 16.35
C ALA A 160 -5.23 0.80 16.37
N LEU A 161 -4.20 0.84 17.22
CA LEU A 161 -3.22 -0.24 17.37
C LEU A 161 -3.79 -1.51 18.02
N ASN A 162 -4.99 -1.45 18.59
CA ASN A 162 -5.67 -2.59 19.23
C ASN A 162 -6.72 -3.25 18.31
N ARG A 163 -6.81 -2.84 17.03
CA ARG A 163 -7.68 -3.50 16.05
C ARG A 163 -7.22 -4.93 15.75
N LEU A 164 -8.14 -5.76 15.26
CA LEU A 164 -7.94 -7.21 15.15
C LEU A 164 -6.99 -7.60 14.01
N THR A 165 -7.10 -6.92 12.86
CA THR A 165 -6.30 -7.23 11.67
C THR A 165 -5.29 -6.12 11.39
N VAL A 166 -4.18 -6.46 10.72
CA VAL A 166 -3.17 -5.48 10.28
C VAL A 166 -3.82 -4.37 9.44
N PHE A 167 -4.69 -4.73 8.49
CA PHE A 167 -5.43 -3.76 7.69
C PHE A 167 -6.22 -2.76 8.56
N GLN A 168 -7.04 -3.26 9.50
CA GLN A 168 -7.86 -2.40 10.37
C GLN A 168 -7.00 -1.50 11.26
N GLN A 169 -5.83 -1.98 11.69
CA GLN A 169 -4.87 -1.16 12.43
C GLN A 169 -4.32 -0.02 11.55
N PHE A 170 -3.90 -0.31 10.32
CA PHE A 170 -3.43 0.72 9.36
C PHE A 170 -4.53 1.74 9.04
N GLU A 171 -5.73 1.27 8.70
CA GLU A 171 -6.87 2.12 8.36
C GLU A 171 -7.19 3.08 9.52
N ALA A 172 -7.27 2.57 10.75
CA ALA A 172 -7.55 3.38 11.92
C ALA A 172 -6.43 4.39 12.23
N VAL A 173 -5.15 4.02 12.03
CA VAL A 173 -4.03 4.96 12.17
C VAL A 173 -4.09 6.05 11.10
N TYR A 174 -4.38 5.71 9.84
CA TYR A 174 -4.54 6.69 8.78
C TYR A 174 -5.70 7.66 9.05
N GLN A 175 -6.83 7.17 9.56
CA GLN A 175 -7.95 8.01 9.98
C GLN A 175 -7.56 8.94 11.13
N ALA A 176 -6.82 8.45 12.12
CA ALA A 176 -6.33 9.27 13.22
C ALA A 176 -5.41 10.40 12.69
N LEU A 177 -4.43 10.07 11.84
CA LEU A 177 -3.52 11.07 11.27
C LEU A 177 -4.25 12.06 10.33
N HIS A 178 -5.26 11.60 9.60
CA HIS A 178 -6.11 12.46 8.78
C HIS A 178 -6.89 13.48 9.65
N LYS A 179 -7.40 13.04 10.81
CA LYS A 179 -8.21 13.86 11.70
C LYS A 179 -7.40 14.80 12.59
N TRP A 180 -6.20 14.38 13.00
CA TRP A 180 -5.36 15.08 13.96
C TRP A 180 -4.17 15.80 13.35
N GLY A 181 -3.77 15.43 12.14
CA GLY A 181 -2.66 16.01 11.39
C GLY A 181 -1.38 15.18 11.52
N ASP A 182 -0.51 15.34 10.53
CA ASP A 182 0.72 14.56 10.39
C ASP A 182 1.90 15.16 11.15
N VAL A 183 1.92 16.49 11.21
CA VAL A 183 2.98 17.26 11.83
C VAL A 183 2.42 18.44 12.62
N VAL A 184 3.23 18.97 13.52
CA VAL A 184 2.97 20.17 14.32
C VAL A 184 4.09 21.19 14.07
N PRO A 185 3.78 22.47 13.83
CA PRO A 185 4.80 23.51 13.66
C PRO A 185 5.64 23.72 14.94
N LEU A 186 6.96 23.81 14.79
CA LEU A 186 7.90 24.14 15.87
C LEU A 186 8.46 25.56 15.76
N GLU A 187 8.55 26.09 14.55
CA GLU A 187 9.03 27.44 14.29
C GLU A 187 8.14 28.12 13.27
N VAL A 188 7.45 29.18 13.72
CA VAL A 188 6.44 29.92 12.96
C VAL A 188 6.80 31.40 12.93
N GLU A 189 6.79 32.00 11.75
CA GLU A 189 6.98 33.44 11.56
C GLU A 189 5.66 34.07 11.06
N MET A 190 5.19 35.10 11.76
CA MET A 190 3.97 35.81 11.45
C MET A 190 4.24 37.21 10.90
N GLY A 191 3.36 37.68 10.02
CA GLY A 191 3.42 39.01 9.43
C GLY A 191 2.62 39.09 8.13
N ALA A 192 3.20 39.62 7.07
CA ALA A 192 2.58 39.67 5.74
C ALA A 192 3.51 39.10 4.65
N SER A 193 2.91 38.54 3.60
CA SER A 193 3.61 37.92 2.48
C SER A 193 2.99 38.25 1.14
N LEU A 194 3.85 38.36 0.13
CA LEU A 194 3.51 38.33 -1.28
C LEU A 194 4.32 37.21 -1.92
N VAL A 195 3.65 36.24 -2.52
CA VAL A 195 4.25 35.00 -3.01
C VAL A 195 3.88 34.82 -4.47
N PHE A 196 4.88 34.55 -5.30
CA PHE A 196 4.75 34.27 -6.72
C PHE A 196 5.40 32.90 -7.01
N THR A 197 4.69 32.01 -7.70
CA THR A 197 5.21 30.70 -8.12
C THR A 197 4.87 30.41 -9.56
N ASP A 198 5.88 30.05 -10.37
CA ASP A 198 5.72 29.65 -11.77
C ASP A 198 6.86 28.69 -12.17
N PHE A 199 6.77 28.09 -13.36
CA PHE A 199 7.84 27.30 -13.96
C PHE A 199 9.08 28.16 -14.25
N GLU A 200 10.26 27.58 -14.05
CA GLU A 200 11.55 28.26 -14.31
C GLU A 200 11.64 28.81 -15.74
N THR A 201 11.10 28.09 -16.73
CA THR A 201 11.06 28.51 -18.14
C THR A 201 10.23 29.77 -18.35
N ASN A 202 9.10 29.92 -17.63
CA ASN A 202 8.25 31.11 -17.69
C ASN A 202 8.91 32.28 -16.95
N VAL A 203 9.47 32.04 -15.76
CA VAL A 203 10.18 33.06 -14.99
C VAL A 203 11.37 33.63 -15.75
N SER A 204 12.11 32.78 -16.48
CA SER A 204 13.26 33.18 -17.29
C SER A 204 12.89 34.08 -18.47
N GLN A 205 11.63 34.10 -18.90
CA GLN A 205 11.13 34.97 -19.96
C GLN A 205 10.70 36.35 -19.45
N LEU A 206 10.59 36.53 -18.13
CA LEU A 206 10.17 37.80 -17.54
C LEU A 206 11.28 38.85 -17.65
N PRO A 207 10.94 40.15 -17.82
CA PRO A 207 11.93 41.22 -17.87
C PRO A 207 12.79 41.27 -16.62
N ALA A 208 14.09 41.58 -16.76
CA ALA A 208 14.97 41.83 -15.62
C ALA A 208 14.48 42.99 -14.73
N THR A 209 13.66 43.89 -15.29
CA THR A 209 13.02 45.03 -14.62
C THR A 209 11.65 44.70 -14.01
N ALA A 210 11.25 43.42 -13.95
CA ALA A 210 9.98 43.00 -13.38
C ALA A 210 9.80 43.53 -11.94
N SER A 211 8.67 44.19 -11.69
CA SER A 211 8.33 44.73 -10.37
C SER A 211 7.68 43.66 -9.50
N TRP A 212 8.48 42.99 -8.68
CA TRP A 212 8.03 41.89 -7.82
C TRP A 212 7.19 42.33 -6.62
N PHE A 213 7.02 43.63 -6.43
CA PHE A 213 6.19 44.21 -5.37
C PHE A 213 4.87 44.80 -5.91
N ASP A 214 4.77 44.99 -7.22
CA ASP A 214 3.57 45.51 -7.87
C ASP A 214 2.58 44.37 -8.15
N THR A 215 1.53 44.30 -7.32
CA THR A 215 0.47 43.31 -7.44
C THR A 215 -0.29 43.41 -8.76
N ARG A 216 -0.44 44.61 -9.35
CA ARG A 216 -1.09 44.80 -10.65
C ARG A 216 -0.24 44.24 -11.77
N TYR A 217 1.07 44.50 -11.74
CA TYR A 217 2.01 43.90 -12.67
C TYR A 217 1.98 42.37 -12.56
N LEU A 218 2.11 41.82 -11.34
CA LEU A 218 2.09 40.38 -11.14
C LEU A 218 0.77 39.75 -11.64
N ALA A 219 -0.38 40.40 -11.39
CA ALA A 219 -1.69 39.93 -11.87
C ALA A 219 -1.80 39.88 -13.41
N THR A 220 -0.93 40.56 -14.17
CA THR A 220 -0.90 40.42 -15.64
C THR A 220 -0.29 39.08 -16.10
N ILE A 221 0.49 38.41 -15.24
CA ILE A 221 1.17 37.15 -15.54
C ILE A 221 0.19 35.99 -15.29
N ARG A 222 -0.47 35.53 -16.36
CA ARG A 222 -1.52 34.50 -16.26
C ARG A 222 -1.02 33.08 -15.96
N THR A 223 0.26 32.82 -16.15
CA THR A 223 0.86 31.49 -15.93
C THR A 223 1.20 31.23 -14.45
N ALA A 224 1.30 32.30 -13.65
CA ALA A 224 1.82 32.21 -12.30
C ALA A 224 0.71 32.14 -11.24
N ARG A 225 1.02 31.44 -10.15
CA ARG A 225 0.25 31.45 -8.90
C ARG A 225 0.71 32.63 -8.06
N ILE A 226 -0.22 33.50 -7.67
CA ILE A 226 0.08 34.69 -6.86
C ILE A 226 -0.83 34.68 -5.63
N THR A 227 -0.21 34.72 -4.46
CA THR A 227 -0.93 34.80 -3.18
C THR A 227 -0.39 35.97 -2.37
N ARG A 228 -1.32 36.75 -1.83
CA ARG A 228 -1.05 37.82 -0.87
C ARG A 228 -1.73 37.47 0.45
N GLN A 229 -0.98 37.52 1.54
CA GLN A 229 -1.51 37.33 2.89
C GLN A 229 -1.02 38.44 3.82
N GLY A 230 -1.93 38.94 4.66
CA GLY A 230 -1.66 40.10 5.51
C GLY A 230 -1.69 41.43 4.75
N ALA A 231 -2.10 42.47 5.49
CA ALA A 231 -2.43 43.83 5.02
C ALA A 231 -3.61 43.93 4.05
N VAL A 232 -4.62 44.73 4.40
CA VAL A 232 -5.94 44.77 3.73
C VAL A 232 -5.98 45.69 2.50
N ASP A 233 -5.15 46.74 2.44
CA ASP A 233 -5.31 47.79 1.41
C ASP A 233 -4.41 47.57 0.18
N ASP A 234 -4.97 47.73 -1.03
CA ASP A 234 -4.25 47.65 -2.31
C ASP A 234 -3.06 48.61 -2.41
N GLU A 235 -3.13 49.75 -1.73
CA GLU A 235 -2.05 50.75 -1.66
C GLU A 235 -0.82 50.31 -0.84
N GLY A 236 -0.89 49.16 -0.15
CA GLY A 236 0.19 48.70 0.72
C GLY A 236 1.44 48.28 -0.06
N TRP A 237 1.30 47.34 -0.98
CA TRP A 237 2.44 46.73 -1.68
C TRP A 237 2.97 47.59 -2.84
N GLU A 238 2.20 48.56 -3.31
CA GLU A 238 2.48 49.35 -4.51
C GLU A 238 3.49 50.50 -4.29
N ASP A 239 3.92 50.76 -3.05
CA ASP A 239 4.71 51.96 -2.72
C ASP A 239 6.13 51.68 -2.22
N SER A 240 7.11 52.47 -2.67
CA SER A 240 8.55 52.33 -2.38
C SER A 240 8.93 52.50 -0.89
N ILE A 241 7.98 52.92 -0.05
CA ILE A 241 8.11 53.16 1.39
C ILE A 241 7.52 52.00 2.22
N TRP A 242 6.87 51.02 1.58
CA TRP A 242 6.20 49.89 2.22
C TRP A 242 6.99 49.13 3.31
N PRO A 243 8.32 48.88 3.18
CA PRO A 243 9.08 48.21 4.23
C PRO A 243 9.02 48.92 5.60
N LYS A 244 8.65 50.21 5.62
CA LYS A 244 8.54 51.04 6.83
C LYS A 244 7.11 51.15 7.38
N LYS A 245 6.09 50.62 6.69
CA LYS A 245 4.68 50.72 7.13
C LYS A 245 4.42 49.69 8.24
N THR A 246 3.90 50.15 9.38
CA THR A 246 3.56 49.28 10.51
C THR A 246 2.30 48.48 10.17
N ILE A 247 2.37 47.15 10.24
CA ILE A 247 1.23 46.27 10.01
C ILE A 247 0.60 45.95 11.38
N PRO A 248 -0.69 46.24 11.59
CA PRO A 248 -1.37 45.92 12.85
C PRO A 248 -1.33 44.41 13.16
N PRO A 249 -1.22 44.00 14.44
CA PRO A 249 -1.19 42.60 14.84
C PRO A 249 -2.35 41.76 14.28
N LEU A 250 -3.58 42.29 14.25
CA LEU A 250 -4.75 41.59 13.64
C LEU A 250 -4.56 41.18 12.17
N GLN A 251 -3.66 41.86 11.46
CA GLN A 251 -3.39 41.57 10.06
C GLN A 251 -2.21 40.62 9.89
N TRP A 252 -1.59 40.15 10.97
CA TRP A 252 -0.50 39.17 10.93
C TRP A 252 -1.04 37.78 10.64
N HIS A 253 -0.48 37.17 9.61
CA HIS A 253 -0.77 35.80 9.19
C HIS A 253 0.51 34.98 9.20
N GLN A 254 0.37 33.65 9.14
CA GLN A 254 1.49 32.74 9.06
C GLN A 254 2.24 32.93 7.73
N THR A 255 3.42 33.57 7.80
CA THR A 255 4.25 33.85 6.62
C THR A 255 5.26 32.75 6.35
N ARG A 256 5.76 32.09 7.40
CA ARG A 256 6.73 31.01 7.26
C ARG A 256 6.56 29.93 8.32
N ILE A 257 6.61 28.66 7.91
CA ILE A 257 6.87 27.51 8.78
C ILE A 257 8.29 27.03 8.47
N ARG A 258 9.20 27.20 9.43
CA ARG A 258 10.61 26.83 9.26
C ARG A 258 10.89 25.39 9.65
N LYS A 259 10.23 24.90 10.68
CA LYS A 259 10.46 23.56 11.24
C LYS A 259 9.16 22.96 11.75
N VAL A 260 9.03 21.65 11.60
CA VAL A 260 7.89 20.88 12.09
C VAL A 260 8.39 19.62 12.81
N ILE A 261 7.52 19.02 13.61
CA ILE A 261 7.71 17.68 14.19
C ILE A 261 6.55 16.78 13.80
N HIS A 262 6.81 15.51 13.52
CA HIS A 262 5.73 14.55 13.29
C HIS A 262 4.88 14.39 14.55
N THR A 263 3.56 14.44 14.39
CA THR A 263 2.61 14.28 15.50
C THR A 263 2.83 12.96 16.24
N ILE A 264 3.18 11.88 15.52
CA ILE A 264 3.49 10.58 16.13
C ILE A 264 4.71 10.61 17.07
N ARG A 265 5.65 11.55 16.89
CA ARG A 265 6.82 11.70 17.78
C ARG A 265 6.46 12.32 19.12
N LEU A 266 5.27 12.89 19.27
CA LEU A 266 4.75 13.38 20.54
C LEU A 266 4.26 12.23 21.43
N LEU A 267 3.89 11.09 20.85
CA LEU A 267 3.35 9.96 21.59
C LEU A 267 4.43 9.32 22.50
N PRO A 268 4.04 8.66 23.60
CA PRO A 268 4.94 7.81 24.38
C PRO A 268 5.75 6.84 23.52
N VAL A 269 6.99 6.56 23.93
CA VAL A 269 7.94 5.72 23.17
C VAL A 269 7.35 4.34 22.87
N GLU A 270 6.60 3.77 23.81
CA GLU A 270 5.96 2.46 23.66
C GLU A 270 4.95 2.44 22.50
N ILE A 271 4.23 3.55 22.29
CA ILE A 271 3.29 3.68 21.17
C ILE A 271 4.05 3.92 19.86
N GLN A 272 5.13 4.71 19.89
CA GLN A 272 6.00 4.90 18.72
C GLN A 272 6.61 3.58 18.25
N ASP A 273 7.04 2.72 19.16
CA ASP A 273 7.59 1.41 18.86
C ASP A 273 6.53 0.48 18.26
N ARG A 274 5.32 0.47 18.84
CA ARG A 274 4.19 -0.29 18.27
C ARG A 274 3.79 0.19 16.88
N LEU A 275 3.78 1.50 16.64
CA LEU A 275 3.57 2.07 15.29
C LEU A 275 4.66 1.63 14.32
N SER A 276 5.92 1.62 14.77
CA SER A 276 7.06 1.19 13.94
C SER A 276 6.98 -0.31 13.62
N GLN A 277 6.59 -1.14 14.59
CA GLN A 277 6.36 -2.57 14.42
C GLN A 277 5.17 -2.85 13.48
N LEU A 278 4.07 -2.11 13.63
CA LEU A 278 2.96 -2.21 12.68
C LEU A 278 3.41 -1.83 11.27
N TYR A 279 4.20 -0.77 11.14
CA TYR A 279 4.73 -0.34 9.85
C TYR A 279 5.63 -1.40 9.20
N SER A 280 6.42 -2.15 9.97
CA SER A 280 7.22 -3.26 9.42
C SER A 280 6.38 -4.47 8.99
N GLN A 281 5.21 -4.67 9.60
CA GLN A 281 4.22 -5.69 9.19
C GLN A 281 3.42 -5.29 7.94
N ARG A 282 3.60 -4.07 7.44
CA ARG A 282 2.94 -3.59 6.22
C ARG A 282 3.23 -4.48 5.02
N LEU A 283 4.45 -5.00 4.93
CA LEU A 283 4.95 -5.74 3.78
C LEU A 283 5.33 -7.17 4.17
N SER A 284 5.03 -8.12 3.30
CA SER A 284 5.59 -9.47 3.35
C SER A 284 6.18 -9.87 2.01
N TYR A 285 7.15 -10.80 2.04
CA TYR A 285 7.92 -11.21 0.87
C TYR A 285 7.75 -12.72 0.69
N ILE A 286 6.93 -13.11 -0.30
CA ILE A 286 6.50 -14.51 -0.48
C ILE A 286 6.62 -14.93 -1.95
N PRO A 287 7.25 -16.09 -2.25
CA PRO A 287 7.83 -17.06 -1.31
C PRO A 287 9.08 -16.53 -0.59
N ALA A 288 9.35 -17.03 0.61
CA ALA A 288 10.55 -16.67 1.39
C ALA A 288 11.80 -17.32 0.78
N LEU A 289 12.33 -16.72 -0.28
CA LEU A 289 13.51 -17.18 -1.00
C LEU A 289 14.71 -16.28 -0.67
N ILE A 290 15.87 -16.89 -0.46
CA ILE A 290 17.14 -16.16 -0.52
C ILE A 290 17.43 -15.92 -1.99
N ILE A 291 17.37 -14.66 -2.42
CA ILE A 291 17.82 -14.28 -3.75
C ILE A 291 19.34 -14.22 -3.69
N GLY A 292 19.99 -15.14 -4.43
CA GLY A 292 21.43 -15.37 -4.39
C GLY A 292 22.28 -14.16 -4.81
N PRO A 293 23.61 -14.26 -4.73
CA PRO A 293 24.50 -13.15 -5.04
C PRO A 293 24.31 -12.68 -6.49
N SER A 294 24.34 -11.36 -6.70
CA SER A 294 24.42 -10.77 -8.04
C SER A 294 25.87 -10.85 -8.50
N ASP A 295 26.19 -11.84 -9.33
CA ASP A 295 27.48 -11.96 -10.01
C ASP A 295 27.35 -11.62 -11.50
N SER A 296 28.43 -11.75 -12.28
CA SER A 296 28.42 -11.42 -13.71
C SER A 296 27.41 -12.23 -14.53
N SER A 297 26.90 -13.35 -14.01
CA SER A 297 25.91 -14.21 -14.65
C SER A 297 24.48 -13.96 -14.17
N CYS A 298 24.27 -13.20 -13.09
CA CYS A 298 22.99 -13.00 -12.42
C CYS A 298 22.66 -11.52 -12.20
N GLN A 299 21.41 -11.14 -12.44
CA GLN A 299 20.88 -9.81 -12.14
C GLN A 299 19.71 -9.91 -11.18
N THR A 300 19.75 -9.07 -10.14
CA THR A 300 18.64 -8.90 -9.21
C THR A 300 17.95 -7.57 -9.46
N HIS A 301 16.63 -7.61 -9.52
CA HIS A 301 15.78 -6.42 -9.61
C HIS A 301 14.81 -6.44 -8.41
N ASP A 302 14.59 -5.29 -7.78
CA ASP A 302 13.86 -5.15 -6.51
C ASP A 302 12.89 -3.96 -6.52
N ASP A 303 11.60 -4.26 -6.45
CA ASP A 303 10.51 -3.29 -6.42
C ASP A 303 10.18 -2.75 -5.02
N THR A 304 11.00 -3.00 -3.99
CA THR A 304 10.71 -2.54 -2.62
C THR A 304 10.48 -1.03 -2.53
N HIS A 305 11.17 -0.24 -3.37
CA HIS A 305 10.97 1.21 -3.47
C HIS A 305 9.62 1.61 -4.08
N HIS A 306 8.96 0.70 -4.80
CA HIS A 306 7.60 0.88 -5.32
C HIS A 306 6.50 0.33 -4.42
N ALA A 307 6.83 -0.32 -3.30
CA ALA A 307 5.87 -1.06 -2.47
C ALA A 307 4.73 -0.21 -1.87
N ALA A 308 4.84 1.12 -1.90
CA ALA A 308 3.77 2.02 -1.49
C ALA A 308 2.74 2.31 -2.59
N ASN A 309 3.08 2.07 -3.87
CA ASN A 309 2.21 2.35 -5.00
C ASN A 309 1.20 1.21 -5.24
N THR A 310 0.22 1.48 -6.10
CA THR A 310 -0.78 0.49 -6.53
C THR A 310 -0.50 0.10 -7.98
N ILE A 311 -0.38 -1.19 -8.28
CA ILE A 311 -0.21 -1.67 -9.66
C ILE A 311 -1.48 -1.35 -10.46
N SER A 312 -1.33 -0.77 -11.65
CA SER A 312 -2.41 -0.48 -12.60
C SER A 312 -2.39 -1.43 -13.80
N SER A 313 -1.22 -1.91 -14.21
CA SER A 313 -1.12 -2.98 -15.21
C SER A 313 0.14 -3.84 -15.06
N VAL A 314 0.05 -5.06 -15.55
CA VAL A 314 1.17 -5.99 -15.67
C VAL A 314 1.40 -6.31 -17.14
N THR A 315 2.58 -6.01 -17.64
CA THR A 315 3.01 -6.39 -18.99
C THR A 315 4.05 -7.51 -18.89
N ILE A 316 3.87 -8.56 -19.68
CA ILE A 316 4.70 -9.77 -19.64
C ILE A 316 5.15 -10.06 -21.05
N TYR A 317 6.48 -10.09 -21.24
CA TYR A 317 7.07 -10.63 -22.46
C TYR A 317 7.45 -12.09 -22.22
N THR A 318 7.00 -12.97 -23.10
CA THR A 318 7.15 -14.41 -22.89
C THR A 318 7.36 -15.18 -24.18
N SER A 319 8.12 -16.27 -24.09
CA SER A 319 8.27 -17.31 -25.11
C SER A 319 7.89 -18.64 -24.43
N ASP A 320 8.68 -19.71 -24.64
CA ASP A 320 8.64 -20.88 -23.74
C ASP A 320 9.03 -20.59 -22.27
N PHE A 321 9.49 -19.37 -21.97
CA PHE A 321 9.86 -18.92 -20.62
C PHE A 321 9.31 -17.52 -20.35
N ILE A 322 9.26 -17.14 -19.08
CA ILE A 322 9.08 -15.73 -18.70
C ILE A 322 10.39 -14.98 -18.95
N ARG A 323 10.31 -13.93 -19.76
CA ARG A 323 11.49 -13.13 -20.17
C ARG A 323 11.51 -11.78 -19.49
N THR A 324 10.38 -11.09 -19.48
CA THR A 324 10.24 -9.76 -18.87
C THR A 324 8.93 -9.68 -18.12
N VAL A 325 8.95 -9.05 -16.95
CA VAL A 325 7.76 -8.61 -16.22
C VAL A 325 7.90 -7.12 -15.97
N LYS A 326 6.89 -6.34 -16.36
CA LYS A 326 6.83 -4.91 -16.13
C LYS A 326 5.54 -4.58 -15.37
N PHE A 327 5.67 -3.76 -14.32
CA PHE A 327 4.54 -3.19 -13.60
C PHE A 327 4.43 -1.71 -13.93
N ASP A 328 3.26 -1.28 -14.34
CA ASP A 328 2.89 0.13 -14.34
C ASP A 328 2.04 0.40 -13.09
N TYR A 329 2.22 1.58 -12.50
CA TYR A 329 1.53 1.96 -11.27
C TYR A 329 0.43 2.98 -11.56
N ALA A 330 -0.53 3.11 -10.65
CA ALA A 330 -1.66 4.03 -10.77
C ALA A 330 -1.21 5.51 -10.87
N ASP A 331 -0.11 5.86 -10.20
CA ASP A 331 0.66 7.05 -10.51
C ASP A 331 1.41 6.81 -11.83
N THR A 332 0.78 7.19 -12.94
CA THR A 332 1.21 6.94 -14.34
C THR A 332 2.64 7.40 -14.67
N SER A 333 3.29 8.13 -13.77
CA SER A 333 4.70 8.52 -13.87
C SER A 333 5.69 7.39 -13.50
N LYS A 334 5.22 6.32 -12.84
CA LYS A 334 6.06 5.25 -12.30
C LYS A 334 5.81 3.93 -12.98
N SER A 335 6.89 3.20 -13.24
CA SER A 335 6.88 1.82 -13.70
C SER A 335 8.13 1.08 -13.24
N SER A 336 8.06 -0.22 -13.05
CA SER A 336 9.23 -1.09 -12.88
C SER A 336 9.31 -2.12 -13.99
N LYS A 337 10.54 -2.44 -14.43
CA LYS A 337 10.81 -3.44 -15.48
C LYS A 337 11.86 -4.42 -14.97
N HIS A 338 11.48 -5.69 -14.90
CA HIS A 338 12.35 -6.82 -14.61
C HIS A 338 12.71 -7.49 -15.92
N GLU A 339 13.85 -7.11 -16.49
CA GLU A 339 14.18 -7.38 -17.90
C GLU A 339 15.19 -8.53 -18.06
N GLY A 340 14.77 -9.55 -18.80
CA GLY A 340 15.63 -10.60 -19.34
C GLY A 340 15.95 -10.36 -20.82
N SER A 341 16.22 -11.43 -21.57
CA SER A 341 16.40 -11.31 -23.02
C SER A 341 15.06 -11.40 -23.75
N GLU A 342 14.66 -10.29 -24.38
CA GLU A 342 13.45 -10.18 -25.22
C GLU A 342 13.75 -10.63 -26.65
N SER A 343 13.73 -11.94 -26.89
CA SER A 343 13.83 -12.51 -28.23
C SER A 343 12.78 -13.60 -28.45
N GLN A 344 12.20 -13.64 -29.66
CA GLN A 344 11.32 -14.72 -30.13
C GLN A 344 10.09 -14.98 -29.23
N GLY A 345 9.53 -13.93 -28.62
CA GLY A 345 8.35 -14.01 -27.76
C GLY A 345 7.23 -13.04 -28.15
N SER A 346 6.17 -13.06 -27.35
CA SER A 346 5.01 -12.17 -27.43
C SER A 346 4.86 -11.37 -26.15
N GLU A 347 4.41 -10.12 -26.30
CA GLU A 347 4.02 -9.25 -25.20
C GLU A 347 2.54 -9.44 -24.89
N HIS A 348 2.21 -9.50 -23.60
CA HIS A 348 0.84 -9.57 -23.10
C HIS A 348 0.64 -8.52 -22.02
N ASN A 349 -0.46 -7.79 -22.08
CA ASN A 349 -0.79 -6.76 -21.09
C ASN A 349 -2.09 -7.12 -20.35
N MET A 350 -2.05 -7.04 -19.03
CA MET A 350 -3.19 -7.15 -18.13
C MET A 350 -3.40 -5.84 -17.40
N VAL A 351 -4.43 -5.09 -17.79
CA VAL A 351 -4.85 -3.85 -17.12
C VAL A 351 -5.81 -4.17 -15.98
N LEU A 352 -5.54 -3.62 -14.79
CA LEU A 352 -6.37 -3.69 -13.59
C LEU A 352 -7.30 -2.47 -13.55
N ILE A 353 -8.56 -2.69 -13.16
CA ILE A 353 -9.50 -1.59 -12.93
C ILE A 353 -9.41 -1.07 -11.49
N ASP A 354 -10.01 0.08 -11.21
CA ASP A 354 -10.03 0.66 -9.86
C ASP A 354 -10.56 -0.32 -8.81
N GLY A 355 -9.79 -0.52 -7.75
CA GLY A 355 -10.09 -1.46 -6.66
C GLY A 355 -9.81 -2.93 -6.98
N GLU A 356 -9.29 -3.24 -8.17
CA GLU A 356 -8.82 -4.57 -8.52
C GLU A 356 -7.33 -4.72 -8.18
N TYR A 357 -7.02 -5.73 -7.39
CA TYR A 357 -5.67 -6.02 -6.93
C TYR A 357 -5.31 -7.47 -7.23
N ILE A 358 -4.05 -7.72 -7.58
CA ILE A 358 -3.52 -9.07 -7.70
C ILE A 358 -3.32 -9.64 -6.29
N THR A 359 -3.95 -10.78 -6.02
CA THR A 359 -3.95 -11.43 -4.71
C THR A 359 -3.21 -12.76 -4.71
N GLU A 360 -3.05 -13.38 -5.87
CA GLU A 360 -2.35 -14.67 -6.00
C GLU A 360 -1.63 -14.74 -7.35
N ILE A 361 -0.51 -15.47 -7.35
CA ILE A 361 0.26 -15.76 -8.55
C ILE A 361 0.55 -17.25 -8.57
N PHE A 362 0.10 -17.94 -9.63
CA PHE A 362 0.58 -19.28 -9.91
C PHE A 362 1.87 -19.19 -10.72
N ILE A 363 2.85 -19.97 -10.32
CA ILE A 363 4.19 -19.98 -10.88
C ILE A 363 4.49 -21.41 -11.29
N TRP A 364 4.63 -21.65 -12.59
CA TRP A 364 5.13 -22.91 -13.13
C TRP A 364 6.64 -22.81 -13.20
N LYS A 365 7.31 -23.68 -12.45
CA LYS A 365 8.75 -23.63 -12.29
C LYS A 365 9.37 -25.01 -12.25
N HIS A 366 10.55 -25.12 -12.86
CA HIS A 366 11.54 -26.16 -12.57
C HIS A 366 12.86 -25.48 -12.16
N ASP A 367 13.84 -25.45 -13.08
CA ASP A 367 15.08 -24.68 -12.91
C ASP A 367 14.87 -23.18 -13.19
N TRP A 368 13.89 -22.88 -14.04
CA TRP A 368 13.51 -21.54 -14.51
C TRP A 368 12.03 -21.30 -14.27
N ILE A 369 11.62 -20.04 -14.35
CA ILE A 369 10.21 -19.68 -14.34
C ILE A 369 9.68 -19.82 -15.76
N ASP A 370 8.98 -20.92 -15.96
CA ASP A 370 8.45 -21.33 -17.24
C ASP A 370 7.13 -20.63 -17.52
N GLY A 371 6.30 -20.40 -16.49
CA GLY A 371 5.05 -19.69 -16.67
C GLY A 371 4.46 -19.03 -15.44
N LEU A 372 3.57 -18.06 -15.69
CA LEU A 372 2.89 -17.26 -14.69
C LEU A 372 1.40 -17.13 -14.99
N GLN A 373 0.59 -17.10 -13.94
CA GLN A 373 -0.82 -16.74 -14.02
C GLN A 373 -1.21 -15.90 -12.81
N PHE A 374 -1.87 -14.77 -13.04
CA PHE A 374 -2.28 -13.81 -12.02
C PHE A 374 -3.76 -13.95 -11.70
N ILE A 375 -4.10 -13.88 -10.42
CA ILE A 375 -5.47 -13.90 -9.92
C ILE A 375 -5.72 -12.66 -9.08
N THR A 376 -6.85 -12.02 -9.33
CA THR A 376 -7.25 -10.79 -8.65
C THR A 376 -8.32 -11.02 -7.57
N ASN A 377 -8.48 -10.04 -6.69
CA ASN A 377 -9.57 -9.98 -5.70
C ASN A 377 -10.97 -9.97 -6.34
N PHE A 378 -11.11 -9.70 -7.63
CA PHE A 378 -12.40 -9.82 -8.36
C PHE A 378 -12.63 -11.23 -8.92
N GLY A 379 -11.68 -12.14 -8.72
CA GLY A 379 -11.75 -13.53 -9.19
C GLY A 379 -11.44 -13.65 -10.67
N ARG A 380 -10.87 -12.60 -11.28
CA ARG A 380 -10.33 -12.64 -12.64
C ARG A 380 -9.02 -13.42 -12.62
N CYS A 381 -8.85 -14.28 -13.60
CA CYS A 381 -7.62 -15.01 -13.84
C CYS A 381 -7.05 -14.55 -15.18
N SER A 382 -5.76 -14.22 -15.22
CA SER A 382 -5.08 -14.01 -16.50
C SER A 382 -5.01 -15.32 -17.28
N PRO A 383 -4.70 -15.27 -18.60
CA PRO A 383 -4.16 -16.43 -19.29
C PRO A 383 -2.91 -16.97 -18.59
N HIS A 384 -2.58 -18.22 -18.87
CA HIS A 384 -1.24 -18.74 -18.57
C HIS A 384 -0.25 -18.07 -19.53
N PHE A 385 0.72 -17.35 -18.99
CA PHE A 385 1.83 -16.78 -19.75
C PHE A 385 3.02 -17.73 -19.67
N GLY A 386 3.71 -17.94 -20.78
CA GLY A 386 4.91 -18.79 -20.84
C GLY A 386 4.67 -20.20 -21.32
N GLY A 387 5.69 -21.03 -21.10
CA GLY A 387 5.81 -22.35 -21.71
C GLY A 387 5.05 -23.45 -20.97
N LEU A 388 5.31 -24.66 -21.45
CA LEU A 388 4.66 -25.89 -20.99
C LEU A 388 5.45 -26.63 -19.91
N TRP A 389 6.62 -26.13 -19.50
CA TRP A 389 7.46 -26.80 -18.50
C TRP A 389 7.11 -26.37 -17.08
N GLY A 390 7.82 -26.95 -16.11
CA GLY A 390 7.65 -26.63 -14.70
C GLY A 390 6.39 -27.22 -14.07
N VAL A 391 6.39 -27.27 -12.74
CA VAL A 391 5.24 -27.69 -11.93
C VAL A 391 4.63 -26.47 -11.24
N PRO A 392 3.31 -26.43 -11.03
CA PRO A 392 2.66 -25.28 -10.41
C PRO A 392 3.05 -25.14 -8.94
N THR A 393 3.31 -23.91 -8.54
CA THR A 393 3.41 -23.44 -7.16
C THR A 393 2.62 -22.15 -7.03
N VAL A 394 2.29 -21.73 -5.80
CA VAL A 394 1.47 -20.53 -5.57
C VAL A 394 2.23 -19.55 -4.68
N ALA A 395 2.33 -18.29 -5.13
CA ALA A 395 2.77 -17.17 -4.32
C ALA A 395 1.55 -16.33 -3.94
N ARG A 396 1.32 -16.18 -2.64
CA ARG A 396 0.28 -15.32 -2.06
C ARG A 396 0.57 -15.03 -0.61
N SER A 397 0.03 -13.94 -0.09
CA SER A 397 0.10 -13.60 1.34
C SER A 397 -1.29 -13.34 1.90
N LYS A 398 -1.58 -13.88 3.08
CA LYS A 398 -2.89 -13.72 3.74
C LYS A 398 -3.15 -12.23 4.02
N GLY A 399 -4.32 -11.71 3.62
CA GLY A 399 -4.63 -10.29 3.67
C GLY A 399 -3.68 -9.40 2.85
N GLY A 400 -2.91 -9.96 1.91
CA GLY A 400 -1.89 -9.24 1.14
C GLY A 400 -2.29 -9.05 -0.32
N VAL A 401 -1.94 -7.90 -0.89
CA VAL A 401 -2.03 -7.65 -2.34
C VAL A 401 -0.65 -7.37 -2.92
N LEU A 402 -0.41 -7.83 -4.16
CA LEU A 402 0.88 -7.64 -4.83
C LEU A 402 1.12 -6.16 -5.14
N VAL A 403 2.34 -5.70 -4.88
CA VAL A 403 2.81 -4.34 -5.23
C VAL A 403 4.08 -4.31 -6.05
N GLY A 404 4.68 -5.46 -6.31
CA GLY A 404 5.91 -5.57 -7.06
C GLY A 404 6.57 -6.91 -6.77
N ILE A 405 7.76 -7.12 -7.32
CA ILE A 405 8.49 -8.36 -7.14
C ILE A 405 9.97 -8.10 -6.86
N ILE A 406 10.64 -9.12 -6.33
CA ILE A 406 12.09 -9.24 -6.38
C ILE A 406 12.39 -10.45 -7.26
N SER A 407 13.20 -10.25 -8.29
CA SER A 407 13.49 -11.27 -9.30
C SER A 407 14.99 -11.57 -9.39
N LEU A 408 15.33 -12.84 -9.56
CA LEU A 408 16.67 -13.26 -9.99
C LEU A 408 16.62 -13.68 -11.44
N ILE A 409 17.37 -12.98 -12.29
CA ILE A 409 17.51 -13.27 -13.71
C ILE A 409 18.92 -13.81 -13.94
N GLN A 410 19.06 -14.96 -14.59
CA GLN A 410 20.36 -15.57 -14.84
C GLN A 410 20.57 -15.87 -16.33
N GLN A 411 21.83 -15.85 -16.76
CA GLN A 411 22.23 -16.24 -18.11
C GLN A 411 21.89 -17.72 -18.40
N HIS A 412 21.18 -17.94 -19.50
CA HIS A 412 20.85 -19.25 -20.06
C HIS A 412 21.30 -19.32 -21.53
N SER A 413 21.26 -20.51 -22.14
CA SER A 413 21.59 -20.72 -23.56
C SER A 413 20.66 -19.94 -24.51
N PHE A 414 19.42 -19.69 -24.09
CA PHE A 414 18.42 -18.90 -24.81
C PHE A 414 18.40 -17.41 -24.42
N GLY A 415 19.42 -16.92 -23.72
CA GLY A 415 19.47 -15.55 -23.19
C GLY A 415 19.24 -15.48 -21.68
N ARG A 416 19.01 -14.29 -21.14
CA ARG A 416 18.76 -14.08 -19.72
C ARG A 416 17.30 -14.41 -19.37
N LEU A 417 17.11 -15.26 -18.37
CA LEU A 417 15.82 -15.83 -17.98
C LEU A 417 15.56 -15.68 -16.49
N PHE A 418 14.28 -15.62 -16.11
CA PHE A 418 13.87 -15.65 -14.71
C PHE A 418 14.20 -17.00 -14.07
N ARG A 419 15.03 -16.99 -13.04
CA ARG A 419 15.38 -18.15 -12.23
C ARG A 419 14.55 -18.24 -10.97
N ASN A 420 14.42 -17.12 -10.26
CA ASN A 420 13.63 -17.02 -9.03
C ASN A 420 12.77 -15.76 -9.02
N PHE A 421 11.72 -15.83 -8.21
CA PHE A 421 10.68 -14.83 -8.10
C PHE A 421 10.16 -14.79 -6.66
N GLN A 422 10.07 -13.60 -6.10
CA GLN A 422 9.49 -13.32 -4.79
C GLN A 422 8.52 -12.16 -4.95
N GLY A 423 7.25 -12.35 -4.59
CA GLY A 423 6.27 -11.28 -4.58
C GLY A 423 6.42 -10.40 -3.34
N ILE A 424 6.23 -9.09 -3.51
CA ILE A 424 6.13 -8.11 -2.43
C ILE A 424 4.63 -7.84 -2.21
N TRP A 425 4.15 -8.14 -1.00
CA TRP A 425 2.73 -8.10 -0.66
C TRP A 425 2.47 -7.03 0.39
N ARG A 426 1.54 -6.10 0.14
CA ARG A 426 1.11 -5.08 1.12
C ARG A 426 -0.20 -5.46 1.81
N HIS A 427 -0.30 -5.11 3.09
CA HIS A 427 -1.40 -5.52 3.98
C HIS A 427 -2.32 -4.38 4.43
N ASP A 428 -2.13 -3.18 3.89
CA ASP A 428 -2.88 -1.95 4.20
C ASP A 428 -3.87 -1.55 3.09
N ALA A 429 -4.04 -2.39 2.05
CA ALA A 429 -4.87 -2.07 0.89
C ALA A 429 -6.31 -2.58 0.98
N VAL A 430 -6.50 -3.79 1.51
CA VAL A 430 -7.78 -4.49 1.53
C VAL A 430 -7.98 -5.18 2.88
N ASP A 431 -9.20 -5.10 3.43
CA ASP A 431 -9.54 -5.75 4.71
C ASP A 431 -9.50 -7.27 4.62
N ARG A 432 -9.99 -7.81 3.50
CA ARG A 432 -10.09 -9.25 3.29
C ARG A 432 -9.80 -9.61 1.85
N VAL A 433 -8.91 -10.58 1.67
CA VAL A 433 -8.63 -11.18 0.37
C VAL A 433 -9.54 -12.38 0.16
N PRO A 434 -10.35 -12.42 -0.91
CA PRO A 434 -11.16 -13.60 -1.21
C PRO A 434 -10.28 -14.84 -1.34
N LYS A 435 -10.75 -15.96 -0.77
CA LYS A 435 -10.09 -17.28 -0.89
C LYS A 435 -8.68 -17.36 -0.28
N GLU A 436 -8.31 -16.41 0.58
CA GLU A 436 -7.06 -16.41 1.35
C GLU A 436 -6.91 -17.56 2.36
N GLU A 437 -7.99 -18.30 2.63
CA GLU A 437 -8.00 -19.50 3.47
C GLU A 437 -7.92 -20.80 2.64
N ASP A 438 -7.91 -20.72 1.30
CA ASP A 438 -7.77 -21.91 0.46
C ASP A 438 -6.40 -22.57 0.72
N VAL A 439 -6.33 -23.89 0.75
CA VAL A 439 -5.09 -24.65 0.98
C VAL A 439 -4.76 -25.49 -0.23
N PHE A 440 -3.51 -25.42 -0.67
CA PHE A 440 -2.99 -26.17 -1.81
C PHE A 440 -2.30 -27.44 -1.33
N SER A 441 -2.58 -28.58 -1.96
CA SER A 441 -1.75 -29.77 -1.79
C SER A 441 -0.36 -29.54 -2.39
N ILE A 442 0.59 -30.43 -2.10
CA ILE A 442 1.75 -30.57 -2.98
C ILE A 442 1.29 -31.04 -4.37
N TYR A 443 2.16 -30.89 -5.37
CA TYR A 443 1.94 -31.41 -6.71
C TYR A 443 2.24 -32.90 -6.80
N PHE A 444 1.40 -33.66 -7.52
CA PHE A 444 1.57 -35.08 -7.79
C PHE A 444 1.60 -35.33 -9.30
N GLY A 445 2.44 -36.25 -9.77
CA GLY A 445 2.57 -36.57 -11.21
C GLY A 445 3.79 -35.95 -11.87
N SER A 446 3.79 -35.95 -13.20
CA SER A 446 4.95 -35.56 -14.00
C SER A 446 5.02 -34.06 -14.29
N HIS A 447 6.17 -33.60 -14.76
CA HIS A 447 6.41 -32.23 -15.22
C HIS A 447 6.06 -32.04 -16.71
N HIS A 448 5.44 -33.04 -17.36
CA HIS A 448 5.01 -32.99 -18.75
C HIS A 448 3.57 -32.48 -18.87
N GLY A 449 3.16 -32.17 -20.11
CA GLY A 449 1.80 -31.74 -20.42
C GLY A 449 1.59 -30.23 -20.39
N LYS A 450 0.43 -29.81 -20.87
CA LYS A 450 0.02 -28.40 -20.89
C LYS A 450 -0.53 -27.99 -19.52
N PRO A 451 -0.19 -26.79 -19.03
CA PRO A 451 -0.68 -26.30 -17.75
C PRO A 451 -2.20 -26.06 -17.82
N PHE A 452 -2.90 -26.37 -16.74
CA PHE A 452 -4.30 -26.02 -16.54
C PHE A 452 -4.55 -25.51 -15.12
N ASN A 453 -5.57 -24.68 -14.96
CA ASN A 453 -5.99 -24.17 -13.66
C ASN A 453 -7.49 -23.93 -13.64
N ASP A 454 -8.25 -24.79 -12.95
CA ASP A 454 -9.71 -24.69 -12.88
C ASP A 454 -10.20 -23.51 -12.03
N ARG A 455 -9.28 -22.74 -11.44
CA ARG A 455 -9.60 -21.46 -10.80
C ARG A 455 -10.35 -20.51 -11.73
N VAL A 456 -10.11 -20.60 -13.04
CA VAL A 456 -10.81 -19.80 -14.06
C VAL A 456 -12.32 -20.03 -14.09
N VAL A 457 -12.76 -21.23 -13.71
CA VAL A 457 -14.17 -21.65 -13.68
C VAL A 457 -14.82 -21.21 -12.36
N VAL A 458 -14.21 -21.58 -11.24
CA VAL A 458 -14.80 -21.31 -9.90
C VAL A 458 -14.60 -19.87 -9.44
N ARG A 459 -13.58 -19.16 -9.91
CA ARG A 459 -13.23 -17.79 -9.50
C ARG A 459 -13.27 -17.64 -7.97
N ASN A 460 -13.84 -16.55 -7.45
CA ASN A 460 -14.06 -16.35 -6.01
C ASN A 460 -15.38 -16.96 -5.49
N SER A 461 -16.06 -17.79 -6.28
CA SER A 461 -17.35 -18.37 -5.88
C SER A 461 -17.20 -19.46 -4.82
N ASN A 462 -18.32 -19.79 -4.18
CA ASN A 462 -18.43 -20.96 -3.30
C ASN A 462 -19.08 -22.15 -4.02
N MET A 463 -18.95 -22.25 -5.35
CA MET A 463 -19.48 -23.40 -6.09
C MET A 463 -18.91 -24.71 -5.52
N ALA A 464 -19.76 -25.73 -5.41
CA ALA A 464 -19.36 -27.07 -5.02
C ALA A 464 -19.31 -28.00 -6.22
N ILE A 465 -18.36 -28.92 -6.22
CA ILE A 465 -18.30 -30.00 -7.19
C ILE A 465 -19.60 -30.78 -7.05
N LEU A 466 -20.32 -30.96 -8.16
CA LEU A 466 -21.53 -31.75 -8.25
C LEU A 466 -21.21 -33.14 -8.80
N LYS A 467 -20.31 -33.20 -9.78
CA LYS A 467 -19.98 -34.44 -10.48
C LYS A 467 -18.54 -34.44 -10.94
N ILE A 468 -17.91 -35.60 -10.86
CA ILE A 468 -16.58 -35.88 -11.42
C ILE A 468 -16.77 -36.82 -12.60
N ASN A 469 -16.37 -36.38 -13.80
CA ASN A 469 -16.30 -37.24 -14.97
C ASN A 469 -14.85 -37.67 -15.18
N VAL A 470 -14.65 -38.97 -15.37
CA VAL A 470 -13.33 -39.58 -15.54
C VAL A 470 -13.31 -40.42 -16.81
N GLY A 471 -12.27 -40.27 -17.62
CA GLY A 471 -11.90 -41.27 -18.61
C GLY A 471 -10.80 -42.16 -18.03
N CYS A 472 -11.01 -43.48 -17.99
CA CYS A 472 -9.96 -44.40 -17.53
C CYS A 472 -10.07 -45.82 -18.10
N GLY A 473 -8.93 -46.50 -18.15
CA GLY A 473 -8.79 -47.93 -18.43
C GLY A 473 -7.61 -48.49 -17.66
N ALA A 474 -6.57 -48.97 -18.36
CA ALA A 474 -5.30 -49.32 -17.72
C ALA A 474 -4.66 -48.12 -16.98
N TYR A 475 -4.88 -46.92 -17.51
CA TYR A 475 -4.40 -45.64 -17.00
C TYR A 475 -5.56 -44.69 -16.67
N PHE A 476 -5.25 -43.57 -16.01
CA PHE A 476 -6.19 -42.47 -15.80
C PHE A 476 -6.04 -41.46 -16.94
N ASP A 477 -6.96 -41.49 -17.90
CA ASP A 477 -6.85 -40.76 -19.16
C ASP A 477 -7.30 -39.31 -19.04
N SER A 478 -8.40 -39.03 -18.32
CA SER A 478 -8.89 -37.66 -18.18
C SER A 478 -9.73 -37.37 -16.94
N LEU A 479 -9.72 -36.10 -16.53
CA LEU A 479 -10.53 -35.54 -15.45
C LEU A 479 -11.35 -34.35 -15.96
N GLN A 480 -12.62 -34.28 -15.58
CA GLN A 480 -13.45 -33.10 -15.77
C GLN A 480 -14.37 -32.91 -14.56
N LEU A 481 -14.43 -31.69 -14.01
CA LEU A 481 -15.27 -31.35 -12.87
C LEU A 481 -16.50 -30.59 -13.34
N THR A 482 -17.66 -30.94 -12.77
CA THR A 482 -18.93 -30.23 -13.00
C THR A 482 -19.35 -29.54 -11.70
N TYR A 483 -19.74 -28.29 -11.82
CA TYR A 483 -20.22 -27.42 -10.75
C TYR A 483 -21.64 -26.95 -11.03
N LEU A 484 -22.34 -26.53 -9.98
CA LEU A 484 -23.56 -25.75 -10.13
C LEU A 484 -23.24 -24.27 -9.93
N ASP A 485 -23.54 -23.43 -10.94
CA ASP A 485 -23.36 -21.99 -10.81
C ASP A 485 -24.47 -21.34 -9.95
N ASN A 486 -24.32 -20.05 -9.64
CA ASN A 486 -25.28 -19.32 -8.81
C ASN A 486 -26.69 -19.20 -9.45
N SER A 487 -26.82 -19.50 -10.74
CA SER A 487 -28.10 -19.53 -11.46
C SER A 487 -28.70 -20.94 -11.55
N GLY A 488 -28.08 -21.93 -10.91
CA GLY A 488 -28.53 -23.32 -10.96
C GLY A 488 -28.19 -24.03 -12.27
N ARG A 489 -27.25 -23.50 -13.06
CA ARG A 489 -26.80 -24.14 -14.31
C ARG A 489 -25.51 -24.91 -14.08
N GLU A 490 -25.39 -26.07 -14.73
CA GLU A 490 -24.16 -26.83 -14.71
C GLU A 490 -23.06 -26.11 -15.51
N VAL A 491 -21.90 -25.94 -14.89
CA VAL A 491 -20.69 -25.42 -15.52
C VAL A 491 -19.61 -26.47 -15.37
N GLN A 492 -18.96 -26.80 -16.49
CA GLN A 492 -17.90 -27.80 -16.53
C GLN A 492 -16.54 -27.14 -16.73
N THR A 493 -15.52 -27.74 -16.16
CA THR A 493 -14.13 -27.45 -16.54
C THR A 493 -13.85 -27.96 -17.94
N ASP A 494 -12.74 -27.53 -18.51
CA ASP A 494 -12.16 -28.25 -19.62
C ASP A 494 -11.83 -29.69 -19.18
N ARG A 495 -11.81 -30.61 -20.15
CA ARG A 495 -11.36 -31.98 -19.92
C ARG A 495 -9.83 -31.98 -19.91
N HIS A 496 -9.25 -32.35 -18.78
CA HIS A 496 -7.81 -32.45 -18.59
C HIS A 496 -7.36 -33.87 -18.93
N GLY A 497 -6.72 -34.02 -20.08
CA GLY A 497 -6.30 -35.31 -20.65
C GLY A 497 -7.07 -35.68 -21.93
N GLY A 498 -6.81 -36.90 -22.43
CA GLY A 498 -7.29 -37.36 -23.72
C GLY A 498 -8.71 -37.91 -23.71
N ALA A 499 -9.14 -38.41 -24.87
CA ALA A 499 -10.42 -39.11 -25.04
C ALA A 499 -10.33 -40.63 -24.79
N GLY A 500 -9.20 -41.09 -24.25
CA GLY A 500 -8.95 -42.50 -23.94
C GLY A 500 -9.81 -43.02 -22.78
N GLY A 501 -9.83 -44.34 -22.65
CA GLY A 501 -10.52 -45.03 -21.55
C GLY A 501 -12.04 -45.14 -21.69
N GLY A 502 -12.64 -45.92 -20.79
CA GLY A 502 -14.08 -45.91 -20.55
C GLY A 502 -14.48 -44.65 -19.78
N LYS A 503 -15.68 -44.14 -20.05
CA LYS A 503 -16.22 -42.97 -19.33
C LYS A 503 -16.91 -43.42 -18.05
N HIS A 504 -16.53 -42.81 -16.94
CA HIS A 504 -17.10 -43.02 -15.63
C HIS A 504 -17.55 -41.69 -15.02
N GLU A 505 -18.57 -41.76 -14.18
CA GLU A 505 -19.09 -40.59 -13.46
C GLU A 505 -19.19 -40.90 -11.97
N PHE A 506 -18.84 -39.93 -11.15
CA PHE A 506 -19.08 -39.93 -9.71
C PHE A 506 -19.89 -38.69 -9.34
N VAL A 507 -21.21 -38.88 -9.15
CA VAL A 507 -22.16 -37.83 -8.79
C VAL A 507 -22.22 -37.70 -7.28
N LEU A 508 -22.13 -36.47 -6.76
CA LEU A 508 -22.24 -36.14 -5.35
C LEU A 508 -23.68 -35.83 -4.96
N GLU A 509 -24.08 -36.31 -3.79
CA GLU A 509 -25.38 -35.99 -3.20
C GLU A 509 -25.41 -34.52 -2.72
N PRO A 510 -26.60 -33.91 -2.58
CA PRO A 510 -26.71 -32.56 -2.05
C PRO A 510 -26.02 -32.41 -0.67
N GLY A 511 -25.07 -31.48 -0.59
CA GLY A 511 -24.29 -31.22 0.63
C GLY A 511 -23.14 -32.19 0.88
N GLU A 512 -22.91 -33.17 -0.01
CA GLU A 512 -21.76 -34.04 0.04
C GLU A 512 -20.54 -33.38 -0.60
N HIS A 513 -19.37 -33.59 0.00
CA HIS A 513 -18.13 -32.93 -0.39
C HIS A 513 -16.97 -33.91 -0.45
N ILE A 514 -16.11 -33.79 -1.47
CA ILE A 514 -14.84 -34.52 -1.50
C ILE A 514 -13.94 -33.97 -0.39
N THR A 515 -13.48 -34.85 0.49
CA THR A 515 -12.57 -34.52 1.60
C THR A 515 -11.29 -35.34 1.58
N SER A 516 -11.12 -36.29 0.66
CA SER A 516 -9.85 -36.97 0.46
C SER A 516 -9.71 -37.47 -0.97
N VAL A 517 -8.48 -37.40 -1.49
CA VAL A 517 -8.11 -37.94 -2.80
C VAL A 517 -6.86 -38.77 -2.62
N SER A 518 -6.87 -39.98 -3.15
CA SER A 518 -5.70 -40.85 -3.19
C SER A 518 -5.50 -41.39 -4.59
N GLY A 519 -4.31 -41.91 -4.87
CA GLY A 519 -4.01 -42.39 -6.21
C GLY A 519 -2.59 -42.87 -6.38
N LYS A 520 -2.25 -43.14 -7.64
CA LYS A 520 -0.91 -43.51 -8.07
C LYS A 520 -0.51 -42.74 -9.33
N TYR A 521 0.78 -42.48 -9.48
CA TYR A 521 1.36 -41.83 -10.64
C TYR A 521 2.75 -42.37 -10.92
N ASP A 522 3.21 -42.21 -12.14
CA ASP A 522 4.58 -42.47 -12.54
C ASP A 522 5.25 -41.20 -13.10
N ASP A 523 6.40 -41.37 -13.73
CA ASP A 523 7.17 -40.26 -14.30
C ASP A 523 6.50 -39.58 -15.50
N GLN A 524 5.36 -40.09 -15.99
CA GLN A 524 4.64 -39.57 -17.14
C GLN A 524 3.24 -39.06 -16.80
N HIS A 525 2.47 -39.81 -16.02
CA HIS A 525 1.07 -39.49 -15.76
C HIS A 525 0.50 -40.06 -14.46
N ILE A 526 -0.65 -39.52 -14.06
CA ILE A 526 -1.51 -40.13 -13.05
C ILE A 526 -2.07 -41.42 -13.64
N THR A 527 -1.94 -42.55 -12.93
CA THR A 527 -2.35 -43.87 -13.41
C THR A 527 -3.58 -44.40 -12.68
N GLN A 528 -3.87 -43.86 -11.49
CA GLN A 528 -5.03 -44.23 -10.69
C GLN A 528 -5.46 -43.09 -9.77
N MET A 529 -6.77 -42.90 -9.58
CA MET A 529 -7.33 -41.98 -8.56
C MET A 529 -8.58 -42.54 -7.89
N THR A 530 -8.75 -42.19 -6.62
CA THR A 530 -9.92 -42.49 -5.79
C THR A 530 -10.34 -41.24 -5.03
N PHE A 531 -11.64 -40.95 -5.01
CA PHE A 531 -12.22 -39.82 -4.29
C PHE A 531 -13.04 -40.33 -3.10
N ILE A 532 -12.89 -39.68 -1.94
CA ILE A 532 -13.63 -40.02 -0.72
C ILE A 532 -14.36 -38.77 -0.23
N THR A 533 -15.62 -38.94 0.14
CA THR A 533 -16.49 -37.86 0.59
C THR A 533 -16.51 -37.72 2.12
N ASP A 534 -16.98 -36.58 2.61
CA ASP A 534 -17.24 -36.33 4.03
C ASP A 534 -18.27 -37.30 4.65
N GLN A 535 -19.12 -37.91 3.82
CA GLN A 535 -20.07 -38.95 4.22
C GLN A 535 -19.45 -40.36 4.23
N GLY A 536 -18.15 -40.49 3.91
CA GLY A 536 -17.43 -41.76 3.87
C GLY A 536 -17.66 -42.59 2.61
N ARG A 537 -18.35 -42.04 1.60
CA ARG A 537 -18.56 -42.70 0.31
C ARG A 537 -17.28 -42.62 -0.52
N SER A 538 -16.94 -43.72 -1.19
CA SER A 538 -15.78 -43.82 -2.08
C SER A 538 -16.25 -43.95 -3.52
N SER A 539 -15.56 -43.29 -4.45
CA SER A 539 -15.80 -43.45 -5.89
C SER A 539 -15.37 -44.81 -6.44
N GLY A 540 -14.64 -45.60 -5.66
CA GLY A 540 -13.81 -46.67 -6.19
C GLY A 540 -12.56 -46.13 -6.91
N SER A 541 -11.64 -47.02 -7.27
CA SER A 541 -10.42 -46.64 -7.98
C SER A 541 -10.70 -46.53 -9.47
N PHE A 542 -10.47 -45.34 -10.03
CA PHE A 542 -10.43 -45.10 -11.46
C PHE A 542 -9.02 -45.33 -11.98
N GLY A 543 -8.88 -46.13 -13.04
CA GLY A 543 -7.59 -46.60 -13.54
C GLY A 543 -7.06 -47.83 -12.80
N GLU A 544 -6.41 -48.74 -13.50
CA GLU A 544 -5.83 -49.96 -12.93
C GLU A 544 -4.48 -49.72 -12.24
N GLY A 545 -3.90 -48.52 -12.38
CA GLY A 545 -2.59 -48.19 -11.84
C GLY A 545 -1.45 -48.90 -12.56
N TYR A 546 -1.66 -49.29 -13.82
CA TYR A 546 -0.63 -49.88 -14.65
C TYR A 546 0.44 -48.82 -14.96
N SER A 547 1.71 -49.22 -14.89
CA SER A 547 2.84 -48.38 -15.27
C SER A 547 4.00 -49.26 -15.73
N THR A 548 4.73 -48.80 -16.73
CA THR A 548 6.01 -49.39 -17.15
C THR A 548 7.21 -48.77 -16.41
N GLY A 549 6.98 -47.72 -15.63
CA GLY A 549 7.98 -46.97 -14.88
C GLY A 549 7.86 -47.17 -13.37
N LYS A 550 8.53 -46.29 -12.61
CA LYS A 550 8.45 -46.31 -11.14
C LYS A 550 7.11 -45.72 -10.69
N LEU A 551 6.35 -46.52 -9.96
CA LEU A 551 5.04 -46.12 -9.46
C LEU A 551 5.15 -45.49 -8.07
N HIS A 552 4.50 -44.34 -7.90
CA HIS A 552 4.40 -43.60 -6.66
C HIS A 552 2.94 -43.56 -6.21
N SER A 553 2.69 -43.71 -4.91
CA SER A 553 1.35 -43.57 -4.32
C SER A 553 1.22 -42.25 -3.58
N PHE A 554 0.04 -41.65 -3.61
CA PHE A 554 -0.29 -40.48 -2.82
C PHE A 554 -1.66 -40.64 -2.16
N SER A 555 -1.83 -39.97 -1.03
CA SER A 555 -3.11 -39.84 -0.34
C SER A 555 -3.11 -38.50 0.38
N VAL A 556 -4.07 -37.66 0.07
CA VAL A 556 -4.22 -36.34 0.67
C VAL A 556 -5.65 -36.17 1.17
N SER A 557 -5.76 -35.92 2.47
CA SER A 557 -7.00 -35.53 3.11
C SER A 557 -7.08 -34.01 3.22
N SER A 558 -8.30 -33.49 3.13
CA SER A 558 -8.62 -32.10 3.35
C SER A 558 -8.05 -31.64 4.71
N PRO A 559 -7.40 -30.47 4.76
CA PRO A 559 -7.08 -29.85 6.03
C PRO A 559 -8.36 -29.47 6.81
N LYS A 560 -8.16 -29.09 8.06
CA LYS A 560 -9.21 -28.50 8.88
C LYS A 560 -9.09 -26.97 8.82
N ASP A 561 -10.23 -26.29 8.78
CA ASP A 561 -10.27 -24.84 8.94
C ASP A 561 -10.02 -24.43 10.40
N ARG A 562 -10.09 -23.12 10.67
CA ARG A 562 -9.89 -22.53 11.99
C ARG A 562 -10.89 -23.03 13.06
N ASP A 563 -12.06 -23.50 12.63
CA ASP A 563 -13.13 -24.01 13.48
C ASP A 563 -13.03 -25.54 13.65
N GLY A 564 -12.00 -26.16 13.06
CA GLY A 564 -11.73 -27.60 13.14
C GLY A 564 -12.56 -28.45 12.17
N LYS A 565 -13.34 -27.82 11.28
CA LYS A 565 -14.18 -28.49 10.28
C LYS A 565 -13.33 -28.87 9.06
N ARG A 566 -13.61 -30.04 8.46
CA ARG A 566 -12.92 -30.46 7.24
C ARG A 566 -13.27 -29.53 6.08
N MET A 567 -12.25 -29.09 5.36
CA MET A 567 -12.40 -28.35 4.11
C MET A 567 -12.87 -29.28 2.98
N ARG A 568 -13.35 -28.72 1.88
CA ARG A 568 -13.76 -29.48 0.69
C ARG A 568 -12.86 -29.22 -0.50
N LEU A 569 -12.72 -30.20 -1.39
CA LEU A 569 -12.06 -29.99 -2.67
C LEU A 569 -12.85 -28.94 -3.47
N GLN A 570 -12.20 -27.83 -3.82
CA GLN A 570 -12.79 -26.76 -4.59
C GLN A 570 -12.51 -26.96 -6.08
N TYR A 571 -11.25 -27.16 -6.45
CA TYR A 571 -10.83 -27.29 -7.84
C TYR A 571 -9.46 -27.97 -7.94
N ALA A 572 -9.02 -28.21 -9.16
CA ALA A 572 -7.70 -28.74 -9.48
C ALA A 572 -6.92 -27.81 -10.42
N CYS A 573 -5.60 -27.83 -10.29
CA CYS A 573 -4.69 -27.24 -11.28
C CYS A 573 -3.55 -28.23 -11.49
N GLY A 574 -2.91 -28.19 -12.64
CA GLY A 574 -1.87 -29.17 -12.93
C GLY A 574 -1.43 -29.13 -14.36
N LYS A 575 -1.14 -30.32 -14.89
CA LYS A 575 -0.69 -30.50 -16.26
C LYS A 575 -1.39 -31.67 -16.93
N SER A 576 -1.77 -31.50 -18.19
CA SER A 576 -2.40 -32.57 -18.98
C SER A 576 -2.11 -32.47 -20.48
N ASP A 577 -2.14 -33.61 -21.15
CA ASP A 577 -2.01 -33.75 -22.60
C ASP A 577 -2.96 -34.83 -23.16
N ALA A 578 -2.42 -35.93 -23.70
CA ALA A 578 -3.19 -37.12 -24.01
C ALA A 578 -3.63 -37.86 -22.73
N SER A 579 -2.99 -37.59 -21.59
CA SER A 579 -3.38 -38.11 -20.27
C SER A 579 -3.37 -36.99 -19.22
N LEU A 580 -3.89 -37.27 -18.02
CA LEU A 580 -3.66 -36.39 -16.88
C LEU A 580 -2.23 -36.59 -16.37
N ASN A 581 -1.32 -35.66 -16.69
CA ASN A 581 0.10 -35.80 -16.37
C ASN A 581 0.39 -35.56 -14.88
N GLY A 582 -0.26 -34.57 -14.28
CA GLY A 582 -0.14 -34.31 -12.85
C GLY A 582 -1.13 -33.25 -12.34
N ILE A 583 -1.27 -33.21 -11.01
CA ILE A 583 -2.34 -32.50 -10.33
C ILE A 583 -1.89 -31.94 -8.97
N MET A 584 -2.38 -30.75 -8.68
CA MET A 584 -2.39 -30.09 -7.38
C MET A 584 -3.85 -29.78 -7.03
N LEU A 585 -4.24 -30.19 -5.83
CA LEU A 585 -5.61 -30.14 -5.34
C LEU A 585 -5.78 -28.93 -4.43
N VAL A 586 -6.89 -28.19 -4.59
CA VAL A 586 -7.14 -26.96 -3.83
C VAL A 586 -8.37 -27.14 -2.95
N TRP A 587 -8.18 -26.96 -1.65
CA TRP A 587 -9.18 -27.14 -0.60
C TRP A 587 -9.71 -25.77 -0.14
N THR A 588 -11.01 -25.62 0.03
CA THR A 588 -11.64 -24.39 0.54
C THR A 588 -12.50 -24.69 1.77
N PRO A 589 -12.65 -23.76 2.73
CA PRO A 589 -13.58 -23.92 3.85
C PRO A 589 -15.02 -24.12 3.35
N VAL A 590 -15.82 -24.90 4.09
CA VAL A 590 -17.21 -25.24 3.75
C VAL A 590 -18.18 -24.24 4.33
#